data_AF-A0A8W8JIH3-F1
#
_entry.id   AF-A0A8W8JIH3-F1
#
_cell.length_a   1.000
_cell.length_b   1.000
_cell.length_c   1.000
_cell.angle_alpha   90.00
_cell.angle_beta   90.00
_cell.angle_gamma   90.00
#
_symmetry.space_group_name_H-M   'P 1'
#
loop_
_entity.id
_entity.type
_entity.pdbx_description
1 polymer ?
#
loop_
_entity_poly.entity_id
_entity_poly.type
_entity_poly.pdbx_seq_one_letter_code
_entity_poly.pdbx_strand_id
1 'polypeptide(L)'
;MTIPNGSPDLNSFTTDFFESCPNRQSVVDGYCVKCGPGNFFNSSTLICEDCPVGTYQDQDDQTSCTPCPQGSTTQTVASPSSSDCKGEI
;
A
#
# COMPACT_ATOMS: atom_id res chain seq x y z
N MET A 1 31.64 27.79 13.25
CA MET A 1 30.72 26.69 12.87
C MET A 1 31.25 26.08 11.58
N THR A 2 31.45 24.77 11.60
CA THR A 2 32.36 24.01 10.72
C THR A 2 31.81 23.85 9.30
N ILE A 3 32.49 24.52 8.35
CA ILE A 3 33.01 24.12 7.01
C ILE A 3 32.12 23.41 5.97
N PRO A 4 32.48 23.50 4.66
CA PRO A 4 31.57 23.71 3.55
C PRO A 4 31.56 22.53 2.54
N ASN A 5 30.69 22.66 1.55
CA ASN A 5 30.69 21.91 0.28
C ASN A 5 30.18 20.45 0.32
N GLY A 6 29.10 20.22 -0.43
CA GLY A 6 28.51 18.92 -0.65
C GLY A 6 27.29 19.02 -1.57
N SER A 7 27.45 19.63 -2.74
CA SER A 7 26.56 19.37 -3.87
C SER A 7 26.95 18.05 -4.52
N PRO A 8 26.02 17.09 -4.59
CA PRO A 8 25.94 16.23 -5.75
C PRO A 8 24.60 16.46 -6.45
N ASP A 9 24.73 16.58 -7.75
CA ASP A 9 23.73 16.98 -8.70
C ASP A 9 22.92 15.76 -9.14
N LEU A 10 21.67 16.02 -9.54
CA LEU A 10 20.95 15.25 -10.55
C LEU A 10 20.61 13.78 -10.20
N ASN A 11 19.69 13.58 -9.24
CA ASN A 11 18.44 12.78 -9.36
C ASN A 11 17.86 12.48 -7.96
N SER A 12 16.76 13.16 -7.62
CA SER A 12 15.56 12.65 -6.92
C SER A 12 15.69 11.51 -5.87
N PHE A 13 15.11 11.77 -4.68
CA PHE A 13 14.64 10.85 -3.62
C PHE A 13 15.52 10.58 -2.37
N THR A 14 15.09 11.23 -1.27
CA THR A 14 14.92 10.74 0.13
C THR A 14 16.16 10.41 0.97
N THR A 15 16.69 11.43 1.66
CA THR A 15 17.59 11.25 2.82
C THR A 15 16.78 11.11 4.11
N ASP A 16 16.99 9.97 4.74
CA ASP A 16 16.51 9.48 6.02
C ASP A 16 16.66 10.48 7.20
N PHE A 17 15.54 10.66 7.94
CA PHE A 17 15.55 10.83 9.39
C PHE A 17 14.57 9.79 9.93
N PHE A 18 15.06 8.55 10.08
CA PHE A 18 14.50 7.38 10.78
C PHE A 18 13.05 7.51 11.28
N GLU A 19 12.10 6.80 10.65
CA GLU A 19 11.09 5.93 11.31
C GLU A 19 9.89 5.51 10.42
N SER A 20 9.75 5.98 9.17
CA SER A 20 8.60 5.58 8.36
C SER A 20 8.86 5.67 6.87
N CYS A 21 8.43 4.66 6.11
CA CYS A 21 8.58 4.66 4.67
C CYS A 21 7.90 5.85 4.00
N PRO A 22 8.61 6.63 3.15
CA PRO A 22 8.01 7.73 2.42
C PRO A 22 7.12 7.17 1.30
N ASN A 23 5.85 7.64 1.22
CA ASN A 23 4.82 7.27 0.22
C ASN A 23 4.00 5.99 0.51
N ARG A 24 3.24 5.95 1.63
CA ARG A 24 2.19 4.94 1.88
C ARG A 24 2.66 3.48 1.67
N GLN A 25 3.86 3.18 2.17
CA GLN A 25 4.49 1.85 2.06
C GLN A 25 4.60 1.21 3.43
N SER A 26 4.52 -0.11 3.47
CA SER A 26 4.80 -0.89 4.68
C SER A 26 6.29 -1.18 4.84
N VAL A 27 6.75 -1.24 6.09
CA VAL A 27 8.10 -1.70 6.41
C VAL A 27 8.07 -3.22 6.54
N VAL A 28 8.69 -3.94 5.60
CA VAL A 28 8.85 -5.39 5.64
C VAL A 28 10.34 -5.70 5.66
N ASP A 29 10.82 -6.35 6.73
CA ASP A 29 12.23 -6.70 6.89
C ASP A 29 13.20 -5.50 6.80
N GLY A 30 12.74 -4.30 7.17
CA GLY A 30 13.51 -3.06 7.04
C GLY A 30 13.48 -2.43 5.64
N TYR A 31 12.72 -3.00 4.71
CA TYR A 31 12.51 -2.45 3.37
C TYR A 31 11.14 -1.81 3.22
N CYS A 32 11.08 -0.71 2.47
CA CYS A 32 9.84 -0.06 2.12
C CYS A 32 9.18 -0.73 0.93
N VAL A 33 8.12 -1.48 1.19
CA VAL A 33 7.35 -2.21 0.17
C VAL A 33 5.95 -1.63 0.05
N LYS A 34 5.54 -1.36 -1.18
CA LYS A 34 4.17 -0.91 -1.46
C LYS A 34 3.19 -2.06 -1.21
N CYS A 35 1.99 -1.72 -0.76
CA CYS A 35 0.91 -2.70 -0.68
C CYS A 35 0.52 -3.10 -2.10
N GLY A 36 0.66 -4.38 -2.37
CA GLY A 36 0.24 -4.98 -3.62
C GLY A 36 -1.30 -5.04 -3.71
N PRO A 37 -1.81 -5.43 -4.88
CA PRO A 37 -3.24 -5.59 -5.08
C PRO A 37 -3.78 -6.67 -4.12
N GLY A 38 -4.94 -6.40 -3.54
CA GLY A 38 -5.54 -7.19 -2.46
C GLY A 38 -5.21 -6.68 -1.06
N ASN A 39 -4.20 -5.82 -0.91
CA ASN A 39 -3.86 -5.24 0.38
C ASN A 39 -4.07 -3.73 0.38
N PHE A 40 -4.34 -3.17 1.57
CA PHE A 40 -4.42 -1.74 1.77
C PHE A 40 -3.41 -1.29 2.82
N PHE A 41 -2.81 -0.12 2.60
CA PHE A 41 -1.92 0.53 3.53
C PHE A 41 -2.73 1.14 4.67
N ASN A 42 -2.59 0.58 5.86
CA ASN A 42 -3.19 1.16 7.04
C ASN A 42 -2.27 2.25 7.60
N SER A 43 -2.67 3.52 7.47
CA SER A 43 -1.86 4.63 7.98
C SER A 43 -1.78 4.68 9.51
N SER A 44 -2.62 3.92 10.22
CA SER A 44 -2.60 3.83 11.69
C SER A 44 -1.53 2.86 12.18
N THR A 45 -1.31 1.76 11.45
CA THR A 45 -0.36 0.70 11.81
C THR A 45 0.88 0.69 10.91
N LEU A 46 0.89 1.50 9.84
CA LEU A 46 1.94 1.61 8.83
C LEU A 46 2.30 0.26 8.17
N ILE A 47 1.34 -0.66 8.10
CA ILE A 47 1.47 -1.98 7.48
C ILE A 47 0.43 -2.18 6.40
N CYS A 48 0.69 -3.13 5.50
CA CYS A 48 -0.30 -3.60 4.54
C CYS A 48 -1.20 -4.61 5.24
N GLU A 49 -2.49 -4.31 5.30
CA GLU A 49 -3.53 -5.23 5.77
C GLU A 49 -4.30 -5.81 4.59
N ASP A 50 -4.80 -7.03 4.77
CA ASP A 50 -5.60 -7.73 3.76
C ASP A 50 -7.00 -7.13 3.64
N CYS A 51 -7.45 -6.95 2.40
CA CYS A 51 -8.81 -6.48 2.15
C CYS A 51 -9.85 -7.49 2.64
N PRO A 52 -10.86 -7.08 3.43
CA PRO A 52 -11.91 -7.98 3.89
C PRO A 52 -12.78 -8.48 2.74
N VAL A 53 -13.46 -9.61 2.97
CA VAL A 53 -14.45 -10.15 2.03
C VAL A 53 -15.52 -9.11 1.70
N GLY A 54 -15.86 -9.03 0.41
CA GLY A 54 -16.76 -8.01 -0.12
C GLY A 54 -16.04 -6.73 -0.58
N THR A 55 -14.71 -6.70 -0.46
CA THR A 55 -13.87 -5.62 -0.96
C THR A 55 -12.70 -6.18 -1.77
N TYR A 56 -12.25 -5.41 -2.75
CA TYR A 56 -11.14 -5.74 -3.61
C TYR A 56 -10.22 -4.53 -3.76
N GLN A 57 -8.99 -4.77 -4.21
CA GLN A 57 -8.03 -3.71 -4.49
C GLN A 57 -7.16 -4.06 -5.69
N ASP A 58 -7.38 -3.40 -6.82
CA ASP A 58 -6.61 -3.61 -8.06
C ASP A 58 -5.41 -2.66 -8.25
N GLN A 59 -5.35 -1.60 -7.45
CA GLN A 59 -4.29 -0.60 -7.51
C GLN A 59 -3.28 -0.81 -6.37
N ASP A 60 -2.01 -0.54 -6.64
CA ASP A 60 -0.99 -0.41 -5.60
C ASP A 60 -1.12 0.94 -4.85
N ASP A 61 -0.48 1.03 -3.67
CA ASP A 61 -0.37 2.27 -2.88
C ASP A 61 -1.70 2.79 -2.27
N GLN A 62 -2.69 1.90 -2.18
CA GLN A 62 -4.03 2.27 -1.71
C GLN A 62 -4.12 2.23 -0.20
N THR A 63 -4.78 3.22 0.41
CA THR A 63 -5.03 3.27 1.86
C THR A 63 -6.34 2.62 2.29
N SER A 64 -7.12 2.12 1.34
CA SER A 64 -8.41 1.49 1.61
C SER A 64 -8.76 0.54 0.47
N CYS A 65 -9.56 -0.48 0.77
CA CYS A 65 -10.11 -1.39 -0.21
C CYS A 65 -11.34 -0.80 -0.89
N THR A 66 -11.56 -1.15 -2.15
CA THR A 66 -12.73 -0.76 -2.92
C THR A 66 -13.84 -1.81 -2.69
N PRO A 67 -15.06 -1.41 -2.31
CA PRO A 67 -16.16 -2.36 -2.15
C PRO A 67 -16.57 -2.98 -3.49
N CYS A 68 -16.95 -4.25 -3.47
CA CYS A 68 -17.51 -4.93 -4.63
C CYS A 68 -18.80 -4.27 -5.13
N PRO A 69 -19.07 -4.32 -6.46
CA PRO A 69 -20.32 -3.83 -7.01
C PRO A 69 -21.53 -4.58 -6.45
N GLN A 70 -22.69 -3.91 -6.46
CA GLN A 70 -23.90 -4.38 -5.77
C GLN A 70 -24.30 -5.80 -6.19
N GLY A 71 -24.46 -6.69 -5.21
CA GLY A 71 -24.82 -8.10 -5.42
C GLY A 71 -23.63 -9.02 -5.70
N SER A 72 -22.39 -8.55 -5.53
CA SER A 72 -21.18 -9.38 -5.63
C SER A 72 -20.32 -9.27 -4.38
N THR A 73 -19.65 -10.35 -4.01
CA THR A 73 -18.69 -10.40 -2.91
C THR A 73 -17.45 -11.16 -3.33
N THR A 74 -16.32 -10.92 -2.69
CA THR A 74 -15.13 -11.74 -2.90
C THR A 74 -15.23 -13.02 -2.10
N GLN A 75 -14.78 -14.14 -2.67
CA GLN A 75 -14.80 -15.42 -1.95
C GLN A 75 -13.67 -15.53 -0.93
N THR A 76 -12.62 -14.74 -1.13
CA THR A 76 -11.43 -14.69 -0.28
C THR A 76 -11.17 -13.28 0.21
N VAL A 77 -10.44 -13.18 1.32
CA VAL A 77 -9.79 -11.92 1.70
C VAL A 77 -8.62 -11.64 0.75
N ALA A 78 -8.15 -10.40 0.73
CA ALA A 78 -7.06 -9.94 -0.11
C ALA A 78 -7.30 -10.05 -1.62
N SER A 79 -8.51 -9.73 -2.08
CA SER A 79 -8.85 -9.85 -3.50
C SER A 79 -8.22 -8.74 -4.33
N PRO A 80 -7.37 -9.07 -5.33
CA PRO A 80 -6.62 -8.09 -6.10
C PRO A 80 -7.40 -7.49 -7.26
N SER A 81 -8.66 -7.87 -7.47
CA SER A 81 -9.39 -7.49 -8.68
C SER A 81 -10.90 -7.56 -8.47
N SER A 82 -11.62 -6.67 -9.15
CA SER A 82 -13.09 -6.71 -9.22
C SER A 82 -13.63 -7.98 -9.87
N SER A 83 -12.80 -8.68 -10.67
CA SER A 83 -13.14 -9.99 -11.25
C SER A 83 -13.28 -11.10 -10.21
N ASP A 84 -12.68 -10.92 -9.04
CA ASP A 84 -12.82 -11.83 -7.90
C ASP A 84 -14.15 -11.64 -7.17
N CYS A 85 -14.80 -10.47 -7.34
CA CYS A 85 -16.16 -10.26 -6.88
C CYS A 85 -17.10 -11.20 -7.67
N LYS A 86 -17.47 -12.32 -7.06
CA LYS A 86 -18.49 -13.24 -7.59
C LYS A 86 -19.83 -12.93 -6.94
N GLY A 87 -20.88 -12.91 -7.75
CA GLY A 87 -22.25 -12.85 -7.25
C GLY A 87 -22.54 -14.09 -6.41
N GLU A 88 -22.93 -13.89 -5.15
CA GLU A 88 -23.56 -14.97 -4.38
C GLU A 88 -24.94 -15.19 -4.98
N ILE A 89 -25.11 -16.31 -5.68
CA ILE A 89 -26.35 -16.76 -6.32
C ILE A 89 -27.13 -17.70 -5.41
#